data_AF-A0A9Q4SWS0-F1
#
_entry.id   AF-A0A9Q4SWS0-F1
#
_cell.length_a   1.000
_cell.length_b   1.000
_cell.length_c   1.000
_cell.angle_alpha   90.00
_cell.angle_beta   90.00
_cell.angle_gamma   90.00
#
_symmetry.space_group_name_H-M   'P 1'
#
loop_
_entity.id
_entity.type
_entity.pdbx_description
1 polymer ?
#
loop_
_entity_poly.entity_id
_entity_poly.type
_entity_poly.pdbx_seq_one_letter_code
_entity_poly.pdbx_strand_id
1 'polypeptide(L)'
;MTYDELYQYAIFMLSRRDYGTTELKRRLARRINEVDKAKQSTTDERCLEQVIERLLEGQYLDDNRTVYAFFRRYLSKSYGPLRIRQELRQKGFPS
;
A
#
# COMPACT_ATOMS: atom_id res chain seq x y z
N MET A 1 -15.03 -11.06 0.16
CA MET A 1 -13.62 -11.51 0.33
C MET A 1 -13.39 -11.77 1.82
N THR A 2 -12.61 -12.78 2.20
CA THR A 2 -12.31 -13.02 3.63
C THR A 2 -11.05 -12.26 4.08
N TYR A 3 -10.85 -12.15 5.40
CA TYR A 3 -9.63 -11.59 5.99
C TYR A 3 -8.36 -12.28 5.46
N ASP A 4 -8.34 -13.62 5.44
CA ASP A 4 -7.16 -14.38 5.00
C ASP A 4 -6.88 -14.19 3.52
N GLU A 5 -7.90 -14.18 2.66
CA GLU A 5 -7.75 -13.89 1.23
C GLU A 5 -7.14 -12.49 1.01
N LEU A 6 -7.60 -11.50 1.78
CA LEU A 6 -7.11 -10.12 1.71
C LEU A 6 -5.66 -10.01 2.23
N TYR A 7 -5.35 -10.67 3.34
CA TYR A 7 -4.01 -10.68 3.93
C TYR A 7 -2.99 -11.32 3.00
N GLN A 8 -3.30 -12.50 2.44
CA GLN A 8 -2.43 -13.18 1.48
C GLN A 8 -2.19 -12.33 0.23
N TYR A 9 -3.23 -11.67 -0.27
CA TYR A 9 -3.09 -10.75 -1.40
C TYR A 9 -2.20 -9.54 -1.05
N ALA A 10 -2.32 -8.98 0.16
CA ALA A 10 -1.47 -7.89 0.60
C ALA A 10 0.01 -8.31 0.73
N ILE A 11 0.29 -9.49 1.30
CA ILE A 11 1.65 -10.05 1.36
C ILE A 11 2.23 -10.28 -0.04
N PHE A 12 1.43 -10.84 -0.95
CA PHE A 12 1.83 -11.03 -2.34
C PHE A 12 2.17 -9.71 -3.04
N MET A 13 1.46 -8.62 -2.73
CA MET A 13 1.81 -7.31 -3.26
C MET A 13 3.15 -6.84 -2.69
N LEU A 14 3.30 -6.86 -1.37
CA LEU A 14 4.50 -6.38 -0.67
C LEU A 14 5.76 -7.15 -1.07
N SER A 15 5.65 -8.44 -1.43
CA SER A 15 6.80 -9.23 -1.90
C SER A 15 7.36 -8.78 -3.25
N ARG A 16 6.57 -8.04 -4.06
CA ARG A 16 6.97 -7.60 -5.41
C ARG A 16 7.44 -6.15 -5.44
N ARG A 17 6.94 -5.32 -4.53
CA ARG A 17 7.23 -3.88 -4.51
C ARG A 17 6.92 -3.28 -3.15
N ASP A 18 7.68 -2.27 -2.76
CA ASP A 18 7.32 -1.40 -1.64
C ASP A 18 6.09 -0.54 -1.96
N TYR A 19 5.18 -0.46 -0.99
CA TYR A 19 3.99 0.37 -1.02
C TYR A 19 3.96 1.24 0.22
N GLY A 20 3.55 2.50 0.07
CA GLY A 20 3.13 3.29 1.23
C GLY A 20 1.77 2.80 1.76
N THR A 21 1.50 3.02 3.04
CA THR A 21 0.26 2.61 3.72
C THR A 21 -0.98 3.10 2.97
N THR A 22 -0.98 4.37 2.54
CA THR A 22 -2.10 4.95 1.78
C THR A 22 -2.26 4.31 0.39
N GLU A 23 -1.15 4.03 -0.32
CA GLU A 23 -1.21 3.38 -1.64
C GLU A 23 -1.76 1.95 -1.49
N LEU A 24 -1.27 1.19 -0.50
CA LEU A 24 -1.72 -0.17 -0.26
C LEU A 24 -3.20 -0.19 0.14
N LYS A 25 -3.64 0.64 1.11
CA LYS A 25 -5.04 0.73 1.56
C LYS A 25 -5.99 1.01 0.38
N ARG A 26 -5.63 1.95 -0.52
CA ARG A 26 -6.43 2.24 -1.73
C ARG A 26 -6.53 1.05 -2.68
N ARG A 27 -5.43 0.31 -2.90
CA ARG A 27 -5.42 -0.86 -3.80
C ARG A 27 -6.20 -2.03 -3.22
N LEU A 28 -6.07 -2.28 -1.93
CA LEU A 28 -6.84 -3.31 -1.24
C LEU A 28 -8.34 -3.00 -1.26
N ALA A 29 -8.73 -1.75 -0.97
CA ALA A 29 -10.13 -1.32 -1.08
C ALA A 29 -10.69 -1.51 -2.51
N ARG A 30 -9.91 -1.17 -3.54
CA ARG A 30 -10.31 -1.44 -4.93
C ARG A 30 -10.49 -2.94 -5.20
N ARG A 31 -9.59 -3.78 -4.69
CA ARG A 31 -9.67 -5.23 -4.86
C ARG A 31 -10.91 -5.81 -4.16
N ILE A 32 -11.23 -5.35 -2.96
CA ILE A 32 -12.45 -5.71 -2.24
C ILE A 32 -13.67 -5.39 -3.11
N ASN A 33 -13.77 -4.16 -3.61
CA ASN A 33 -14.89 -3.73 -4.46
C ASN A 33 -15.02 -4.57 -5.74
N GLU A 34 -13.91 -4.95 -6.37
CA GLU A 34 -13.92 -5.81 -7.56
C GLU A 34 -14.43 -7.23 -7.25
N VAL A 35 -14.00 -7.81 -6.13
CA VAL A 35 -14.41 -9.15 -5.70
C VAL A 35 -15.87 -9.16 -5.23
N ASP A 36 -16.29 -8.14 -4.49
CA ASP A 36 -17.65 -8.02 -3.97
C ASP A 36 -18.66 -7.86 -5.10
N LYS A 37 -18.33 -7.07 -6.13
CA LYS A 37 -19.12 -6.99 -7.37
C LYS A 37 -19.20 -8.33 -8.11
N ALA A 38 -18.07 -9.03 -8.23
CA ALA A 38 -18.02 -10.30 -8.97
C ALA A 38 -18.76 -11.44 -8.26
N LYS A 39 -18.70 -11.50 -6.92
CA LYS A 39 -19.31 -12.55 -6.10
C LYS A 39 -20.71 -12.20 -5.57
N GLN A 40 -21.21 -10.99 -5.85
CA GLN A 40 -22.43 -10.44 -5.23
C GLN A 40 -22.41 -10.61 -3.69
N SER A 41 -21.24 -10.37 -3.09
CA SER A 41 -20.99 -10.54 -1.66
C SER A 41 -20.59 -9.20 -1.06
N THR A 42 -20.81 -9.03 0.25
CA THR A 42 -20.30 -7.87 0.99
C THR A 42 -19.13 -8.31 1.87
N THR A 43 -17.96 -7.72 1.66
CA THR A 43 -16.83 -7.87 2.59
C THR A 43 -17.04 -7.00 3.81
N ASP A 44 -16.69 -7.50 5.00
CA ASP A 44 -16.71 -6.71 6.23
C ASP A 44 -15.77 -5.50 6.11
N GLU A 45 -16.28 -4.31 6.43
CA GLU A 45 -15.54 -3.05 6.38
C GLU A 45 -14.32 -3.07 7.31
N ARG A 46 -14.39 -3.85 8.40
CA ARG A 46 -13.28 -4.00 9.37
C ARG A 46 -12.11 -4.81 8.83
N CYS A 47 -12.33 -5.70 7.85
CA CYS A 47 -11.29 -6.58 7.33
C CYS A 47 -10.10 -5.77 6.77
N LEU A 48 -10.37 -4.66 6.08
CA LEU A 48 -9.30 -3.82 5.52
C LEU A 48 -8.42 -3.22 6.62
N GLU A 49 -9.04 -2.70 7.68
CA GLU A 49 -8.31 -2.04 8.75
C GLU A 49 -7.48 -3.03 9.57
N GLN A 50 -8.06 -4.20 9.88
CA GLN A 50 -7.37 -5.29 10.57
C GLN A 50 -6.15 -5.78 9.77
N VAL A 51 -6.27 -5.94 8.45
CA VAL A 51 -5.13 -6.36 7.62
C VAL A 51 -4.03 -5.29 7.63
N ILE A 52 -4.39 -4.00 7.51
CA ILE A 52 -3.40 -2.92 7.54
C ILE A 52 -2.70 -2.85 8.90
N GLU A 53 -3.45 -2.92 10.00
CA GLU A 53 -2.90 -2.95 11.36
C GLU A 53 -1.93 -4.12 11.53
N ARG A 54 -2.33 -5.32 11.11
CA ARG A 54 -1.46 -6.51 11.19
C ARG A 54 -0.16 -6.36 10.40
N LEU A 55 -0.21 -5.69 9.25
CA LEU A 55 0.97 -5.44 8.42
C LEU A 55 1.90 -4.38 9.04
N LEU A 56 1.35 -3.39 9.72
CA LEU A 56 2.11 -2.38 10.46
C LEU A 56 2.77 -3.00 11.70
N GLU A 57 2.04 -3.77 12.49
CA GLU A 57 2.56 -4.52 13.65
C GLU A 57 3.70 -5.46 13.25
N GLY A 58 3.52 -6.17 12.13
CA GLY A 58 4.54 -7.08 11.60
C GLY A 58 5.71 -6.38 10.90
N GLN A 59 5.76 -5.04 10.90
CA GLN A 59 6.77 -4.22 10.20
C GLN A 59 6.89 -4.50 8.69
N TYR A 60 5.87 -5.11 8.08
CA TYR A 60 5.76 -5.30 6.64
C TYR A 60 5.48 -3.97 5.95
N LEU A 61 4.72 -3.09 6.61
CA LEU A 61 4.53 -1.70 6.22
C LEU A 61 5.34 -0.78 7.14
N ASP A 62 6.14 0.09 6.52
CA ASP A 62 6.87 1.14 7.20
C ASP A 62 7.03 2.30 6.21
N ASP A 63 6.22 3.36 6.41
CA ASP A 63 6.20 4.51 5.51
C ASP A 63 7.52 5.27 5.52
N ASN A 64 8.21 5.36 6.66
CA ASN A 64 9.50 6.04 6.75
C ASN A 64 10.58 5.29 5.96
N ARG A 65 10.66 3.97 6.14
CA ARG A 65 11.55 3.10 5.37
C ARG A 65 11.26 3.20 3.88
N THR A 66 9.98 3.22 3.52
CA THR A 66 9.53 3.27 2.13
C THR A 66 9.86 4.62 1.47
N VAL A 67 9.61 5.74 2.16
CA VAL A 67 9.98 7.09 1.71
C VAL A 67 11.48 7.18 1.49
N TYR A 68 12.29 6.68 2.43
CA TYR A 68 13.73 6.73 2.32
C TYR A 68 14.25 5.91 1.12
N ALA A 69 13.70 4.71 0.91
CA ALA A 69 14.02 3.88 -0.24
C ALA A 69 13.67 4.56 -1.57
N PHE A 70 12.48 5.17 -1.67
CA PHE A 70 12.08 5.93 -2.85
C PHE A 70 12.96 7.16 -3.07
N PHE A 71 13.25 7.91 -2.01
CA PHE A 71 14.13 9.08 -2.07
C PHE A 71 15.51 8.71 -2.63
N ARG A 72 16.15 7.67 -2.08
CA ARG A 72 17.44 7.16 -2.59
C ARG A 72 17.37 6.71 -4.05
N ARG A 73 16.28 6.05 -4.44
CA ARG A 73 16.05 5.63 -5.83
C ARG A 73 15.86 6.80 -6.79
N TYR A 74 15.24 7.89 -6.36
CA TYR A 74 15.10 9.08 -7.20
C TYR A 74 16.38 9.90 -7.25
N LEU A 75 17.14 9.97 -6.15
CA LEU A 75 18.48 10.54 -6.13
C LEU A 75 19.43 9.83 -7.09
N SER A 76 19.42 8.48 -7.12
CA SER A 76 20.28 7.72 -8.05
C SER A 76 19.91 7.92 -9.53
N LYS A 77 18.72 8.49 -9.80
CA LYS A 77 18.27 8.91 -11.14
C LYS A 77 18.51 10.39 -11.42
N SER A 78 19.21 11.09 -10.54
CA SER A 78 19.51 12.52 -10.63
C SER A 78 18.25 13.40 -10.76
N TYR A 79 17.15 13.01 -10.10
CA TYR A 79 15.94 13.84 -10.10
C TYR A 79 16.14 15.06 -9.20
N GLY A 80 15.72 16.23 -9.68
CA GLY A 80 15.75 17.45 -8.88
C GLY A 80 14.80 17.39 -7.68
N PRO A 81 15.07 18.13 -6.58
CA PRO A 81 14.27 18.08 -5.36
C PRO A 81 12.77 18.31 -5.56
N LEU A 82 12.40 19.21 -6.48
CA LEU A 82 11.00 19.49 -6.80
C LEU A 82 10.30 18.25 -7.40
N ARG A 83 10.98 17.56 -8.32
CA ARG A 83 10.47 16.34 -8.95
C ARG A 83 10.33 15.22 -7.92
N ILE A 84 11.32 15.05 -7.04
CA ILE A 84 11.26 14.04 -5.97
C ILE A 84 10.05 14.27 -5.05
N ARG A 85 9.79 15.52 -4.64
CA ARG A 85 8.59 15.85 -3.85
C ARG A 85 7.30 15.52 -4.58
N GLN A 86 7.23 15.83 -5.88
CA GLN A 86 6.06 15.52 -6.69
C GLN A 86 5.80 14.00 -6.77
N GLU A 87 6.85 13.21 -6.98
CA GLU A 87 6.78 11.75 -7.02
C GLU A 87 6.32 11.16 -5.68
N LEU A 88 6.87 11.65 -4.56
CA LEU A 88 6.46 11.22 -3.22
C LEU A 88 4.99 11.58 -2.92
N ARG A 89 4.53 12.77 -3.34
CA ARG A 89 3.12 13.17 -3.23
C ARG A 89 2.20 12.26 -4.05
N GLN A 90 2.57 11.91 -5.27
CA GLN A 90 1.79 10.98 -6.09
C GLN A 90 1.68 9.60 -5.45
N LYS A 91 2.68 9.21 -4.67
CA LYS A 91 2.70 7.97 -3.89
C LYS A 91 1.89 8.04 -2.58
N GLY A 92 1.38 9.22 -2.23
CA GLY A 92 0.55 9.43 -1.05
C GLY A 92 1.34 9.79 0.20
N PHE A 93 2.64 10.07 0.09
CA PHE A 93 3.43 10.54 1.22
C PHE A 93 3.24 12.05 1.41
N PRO A 94 3.19 12.54 2.67
CA PRO A 94 3.21 13.96 2.95
C PRO A 94 4.54 14.56 2.47
N SER A 95 4.48 15.79 1.98
CA SER A 95 5.62 16.55 1.43
C SER A 95 6.18 17.56 2.40
#